data_AF-A0A378J137-F1
#
_entry.id   AF-A0A378J137-F1
#
_cell.length_a   1.000
_cell.length_b   1.000
_cell.length_c   1.000
_cell.angle_alpha   90.00
_cell.angle_beta   90.00
_cell.angle_gamma   90.00
#
_symmetry.space_group_name_H-M   'P 1'
#
loop_
_entity.id
_entity.type
_entity.pdbx_description
1 polymer ?
#
loop_
_entity_poly.entity_id
_entity_poly.type
_entity_poly.pdbx_seq_one_letter_code
_entity_poly.pdbx_strand_id
1 'polypeptide(L)'
;MLTIGKTHIHSPFYKVMEIKMYQRVKKIIRHLRHLAVTAGLLFLSPLAHAEGRDLLANALQGDIASSFGSGAMFWKVFVLVDIIFATALAVKSKNPMVFIGVAAIAFIPAFLLKAFVF
;
A
#
# COMPACT_ATOMS: atom_id res chain seq x y z
N MET A 1 61.92 10.08 -50.70
CA MET A 1 60.55 10.61 -50.63
C MET A 1 59.62 9.43 -50.36
N LEU A 2 59.27 9.21 -49.09
CA LEU A 2 58.53 8.03 -48.62
C LEU A 2 57.04 8.19 -48.96
N THR A 3 56.60 7.56 -50.04
CA THR A 3 55.18 7.44 -50.37
C THR A 3 54.59 6.34 -49.49
N ILE A 4 53.90 6.74 -48.43
CA ILE A 4 53.19 5.85 -47.50
C ILE A 4 52.05 5.16 -48.25
N GLY A 5 52.14 3.83 -48.34
CA GLY A 5 51.15 2.97 -48.98
C GLY A 5 49.78 3.06 -48.29
N LYS A 6 48.75 3.32 -49.08
CA LYS A 6 47.35 3.11 -48.70
C LYS A 6 47.09 1.61 -48.60
N THR A 7 47.17 1.05 -47.40
CA THR A 7 46.67 -0.31 -47.14
C THR A 7 45.15 -0.26 -46.98
N HIS A 8 44.46 -0.60 -48.07
CA HIS A 8 43.08 -1.08 -48.03
C HIS A 8 43.04 -2.37 -47.19
N ILE A 9 42.62 -2.28 -45.93
CA ILE A 9 42.33 -3.46 -45.10
C ILE A 9 40.81 -3.56 -44.99
N HIS A 10 40.19 -4.24 -45.95
CA HIS A 10 38.78 -4.61 -45.90
C HIS A 10 38.65 -5.96 -45.19
N SER A 11 38.82 -5.99 -43.86
CA SER A 11 38.60 -7.20 -43.06
C SER A 11 37.17 -7.22 -42.47
N PRO A 12 36.32 -8.21 -42.80
CA PRO A 12 34.91 -8.28 -42.33
C PRO A 12 34.77 -8.36 -40.80
N PHE A 13 35.87 -8.56 -40.08
CA PHE A 13 35.94 -8.72 -38.64
C PHE A 13 35.65 -7.43 -37.84
N TYR A 14 36.10 -6.25 -38.30
CA TYR A 14 35.87 -5.00 -37.56
C TYR A 14 34.39 -4.61 -37.55
N LYS A 15 33.67 -4.85 -38.65
CA LYS A 15 32.24 -4.54 -38.79
C LYS A 15 31.36 -5.41 -37.89
N VAL A 16 31.68 -6.69 -37.78
CA VAL A 16 30.95 -7.63 -36.89
C VAL A 16 31.16 -7.28 -35.42
N MET A 17 32.35 -6.78 -35.06
CA MET A 17 32.67 -6.36 -33.71
C MET A 17 31.87 -5.11 -33.28
N GLU A 18 31.76 -4.11 -34.16
CA GLU A 18 30.95 -2.92 -33.90
C GLU A 18 29.45 -3.24 -33.77
N ILE A 19 28.91 -4.13 -34.60
CA ILE A 19 27.50 -4.52 -34.53
C ILE A 19 27.21 -5.22 -33.19
N LYS A 20 28.09 -6.12 -32.74
CA LYS A 20 27.94 -6.77 -31.42
C LYS A 20 28.05 -5.76 -30.28
N MET A 21 28.91 -4.75 -30.40
CA MET A 21 29.06 -3.69 -29.41
C MET A 21 27.82 -2.80 -29.31
N TYR A 22 27.26 -2.38 -30.45
CA TYR A 22 26.04 -1.58 -30.52
C TYR A 22 24.82 -2.30 -29.89
N GLN A 23 24.69 -3.61 -30.11
CA GLN A 23 23.61 -4.41 -29.50
C GLN A 23 23.74 -4.50 -27.97
N ARG A 24 24.96 -4.57 -27.43
CA ARG A 24 25.18 -4.55 -25.97
C ARG A 24 24.82 -3.21 -25.36
N VAL A 25 25.23 -2.10 -25.99
CA VAL A 25 24.90 -0.74 -25.54
C VAL A 25 23.38 -0.52 -25.55
N LYS A 26 22.70 -0.94 -26.62
CA LYS A 26 21.23 -0.81 -26.72
C LYS A 26 20.50 -1.64 -25.66
N LYS A 27 21.04 -2.79 -25.25
CA LYS A 27 20.50 -3.63 -24.17
C LYS A 27 20.65 -2.95 -22.81
N ILE A 28 21.81 -2.37 -22.53
CA ILE A 28 22.10 -1.64 -21.28
C ILE A 28 21.20 -0.42 -21.14
N ILE A 29 21.06 0.38 -22.20
CA ILE A 29 20.17 1.56 -22.22
C ILE A 29 18.71 1.16 -21.93
N ARG A 30 18.27 0.02 -22.47
CA ARG A 30 16.92 -0.50 -22.20
C ARG A 30 16.73 -0.86 -20.73
N HIS A 31 17.68 -1.53 -20.11
CA HIS A 31 17.61 -1.88 -18.68
C HIS A 31 17.65 -0.64 -17.78
N LEU A 32 18.48 0.36 -18.09
CA LEU A 32 18.51 1.65 -17.39
C LEU A 32 17.17 2.37 -17.46
N ARG A 33 16.51 2.36 -18.63
CA ARG A 33 15.18 2.96 -18.79
C ARG A 33 14.13 2.25 -17.93
N HIS A 34 14.14 0.93 -17.89
CA HIS A 34 13.21 0.18 -17.05
C HIS A 34 13.45 0.43 -15.56
N LEU A 35 14.71 0.49 -15.11
CA LEU A 35 15.08 0.83 -13.74
C LEU A 35 14.59 2.22 -13.34
N ALA A 36 14.74 3.21 -14.22
CA ALA A 36 14.27 4.58 -13.98
C ALA A 36 12.74 4.65 -13.84
N VAL A 37 12.01 3.93 -14.70
CA VAL A 37 10.54 3.89 -14.64
C VAL A 37 10.06 3.17 -13.38
N THR A 38 10.68 2.05 -13.00
CA THR A 38 10.31 1.33 -11.76
C THR A 38 10.66 2.13 -10.51
N ALA A 39 11.79 2.84 -10.50
CA ALA A 39 12.17 3.72 -9.39
C ALA A 39 11.19 4.88 -9.26
N GLY A 40 10.83 5.55 -10.37
CA GLY A 40 9.84 6.61 -10.38
C GLY A 40 8.48 6.15 -9.83
N LEU A 41 8.02 4.97 -10.22
CA LEU A 41 6.76 4.41 -9.75
C LEU A 41 6.77 4.10 -8.24
N LEU A 42 7.92 3.66 -7.70
CA LEU A 42 8.10 3.43 -6.27
C LEU A 42 8.09 4.73 -5.45
N PHE A 43 8.63 5.83 -5.97
CA PHE A 43 8.60 7.15 -5.31
C PHE A 43 7.24 7.85 -5.39
N LEU A 44 6.39 7.50 -6.35
CA LEU A 44 5.01 8.01 -6.50
C LEU A 44 3.97 7.24 -5.67
N SER A 45 4.28 6.00 -5.27
CA SER A 45 3.39 5.16 -4.45
C SER A 45 3.02 5.77 -3.08
N PRO A 46 3.92 6.46 -2.34
CA PRO A 46 3.58 7.11 -1.07
C PRO A 46 2.63 8.30 -1.23
N LEU A 47 2.72 9.03 -2.35
CA LEU A 47 1.86 10.20 -2.63
C LEU A 47 0.39 9.77 -2.82
N ALA A 48 0.17 8.62 -3.49
CA ALA A 48 -1.17 8.06 -3.65
C ALA A 48 -1.81 7.56 -2.33
N HIS A 49 -0.99 7.18 -1.33
CA HIS A 49 -1.47 6.75 -0.02
C HIS A 49 -1.72 7.92 0.95
N ALA A 50 -1.16 9.10 0.68
CA ALA A 50 -1.37 10.30 1.51
C ALA A 50 -2.74 10.96 1.24
N GLU A 51 -3.20 10.96 0.00
CA GLU A 51 -4.44 11.68 -0.41
C GLU A 51 -5.73 10.95 0.01
N GLY A 52 -5.70 9.63 0.19
CA GLY A 52 -6.85 8.85 0.64
C GLY A 52 -7.15 8.95 2.14
N ARG A 53 -6.19 9.45 2.94
CA ARG A 53 -6.37 9.67 4.38
C ARG A 53 -7.13 10.95 4.68
N ASP A 54 -7.08 11.94 3.79
CA ASP A 54 -7.59 13.27 4.06
C ASP A 54 -9.12 13.35 3.90
N LEU A 55 -9.73 12.63 2.95
CA LEU A 55 -11.20 12.62 2.80
C LEU A 55 -11.91 11.90 3.94
N LEU A 56 -11.33 10.80 4.45
CA LEU A 56 -11.88 10.09 5.61
C LEU A 56 -11.62 10.85 6.91
N ALA A 57 -10.42 11.43 7.08
CA ALA A 57 -10.08 12.26 8.23
C ALA A 57 -10.92 13.56 8.29
N ASN A 58 -11.16 14.22 7.15
CA ASN A 58 -12.02 15.41 7.08
C ASN A 58 -13.50 15.06 7.32
N ALA A 59 -13.98 13.91 6.85
CA ALA A 59 -15.33 13.44 7.17
C ALA A 59 -15.49 13.07 8.66
N LEU A 60 -14.41 12.61 9.32
CA LEU A 60 -14.40 12.21 10.74
C LEU A 60 -14.10 13.35 11.71
N GLN A 61 -13.48 14.45 11.29
CA GLN A 61 -13.03 15.55 12.17
C GLN A 61 -14.17 16.37 12.79
N GLY A 62 -15.42 16.21 12.31
CA GLY A 62 -16.61 16.91 12.82
C GLY A 62 -17.49 16.07 13.76
N ASP A 63 -18.82 16.18 13.58
CA ASP A 63 -19.86 15.55 14.42
C ASP A 63 -19.72 14.03 14.62
N ILE A 64 -18.93 13.36 13.77
CA ILE A 64 -18.65 11.93 13.88
C ILE A 64 -17.67 11.66 15.03
N ALA A 65 -16.62 12.46 15.22
CA ALA A 65 -15.70 12.30 16.34
C ALA A 65 -16.39 12.53 17.69
N SER A 66 -17.35 13.47 17.76
CA SER A 66 -18.15 13.69 18.98
C SER A 66 -19.18 12.56 19.21
N SER A 67 -19.73 11.99 18.14
CA SER A 67 -20.70 10.88 18.21
C SER A 67 -20.06 9.50 18.49
N PHE A 68 -18.79 9.31 18.14
CA PHE A 68 -18.04 8.05 18.32
C PHE A 68 -16.87 8.16 19.31
N GLY A 69 -16.70 9.30 19.98
CA GLY A 69 -15.71 9.46 21.04
C GLY A 69 -15.98 8.51 22.22
N SER A 70 -14.95 8.19 23.02
CA SER A 70 -15.02 7.15 24.06
C SER A 70 -16.14 7.35 25.11
N GLY A 71 -16.61 8.58 25.31
CA GLY A 71 -17.73 8.92 26.21
C GLY A 71 -19.10 9.01 25.56
N ALA A 72 -19.19 8.80 24.24
CA ALA A 72 -20.41 9.05 23.47
C ALA A 72 -21.53 8.05 23.78
N MET A 73 -22.77 8.50 23.56
CA MET A 73 -23.97 7.69 23.80
C MET A 73 -24.01 6.43 22.92
N PHE A 74 -23.39 6.47 21.73
CA PHE A 74 -23.25 5.33 20.83
C PHE A 74 -22.64 4.11 21.52
N TRP A 75 -21.47 4.26 22.16
CA TRP A 75 -20.78 3.16 22.83
C TRP A 75 -21.60 2.55 23.97
N LYS A 76 -22.27 3.41 24.73
CA LYS A 76 -23.12 2.99 25.85
C LYS A 76 -24.30 2.15 25.37
N VAL A 77 -24.98 2.58 24.30
CA VAL A 77 -26.11 1.85 23.72
C VAL A 77 -25.64 0.58 23.01
N PHE A 78 -24.55 0.65 22.25
CA PHE A 78 -23.99 -0.48 21.51
C PHE A 78 -23.60 -1.62 22.44
N VAL A 79 -22.78 -1.35 23.46
CA VAL A 79 -22.36 -2.36 24.45
C VAL A 79 -23.55 -2.90 25.24
N LEU A 80 -24.54 -2.07 25.57
CA LEU A 80 -25.74 -2.50 26.29
C LEU A 80 -26.58 -3.47 25.47
N VAL A 81 -26.82 -3.17 24.18
CA VAL A 81 -27.52 -4.07 23.28
C VAL A 81 -26.73 -5.37 23.10
N ASP A 82 -25.42 -5.30 22.87
CA ASP A 82 -24.57 -6.47 22.64
C ASP A 82 -24.55 -7.42 23.85
N ILE A 83 -24.47 -6.88 25.07
CA ILE A 83 -24.57 -7.67 26.30
C ILE A 83 -25.95 -8.30 26.46
N ILE A 84 -27.04 -7.61 26.12
CA ILE A 84 -28.39 -8.20 26.20
C ILE A 84 -28.53 -9.38 25.22
N PHE A 85 -28.07 -9.20 23.97
CA PHE A 85 -28.07 -10.27 22.97
C PHE A 85 -27.19 -11.44 23.38
N ALA A 86 -25.99 -11.17 23.89
CA ALA A 86 -25.09 -12.21 24.37
C ALA A 86 -25.62 -12.93 25.61
N THR A 87 -26.30 -12.22 26.51
CA THR A 87 -26.95 -12.83 27.67
C THR A 87 -28.10 -13.72 27.22
N ALA A 88 -28.92 -13.27 26.26
CA ALA A 88 -29.99 -14.09 25.68
C ALA A 88 -29.44 -15.37 25.00
N LEU A 89 -28.35 -15.23 24.25
CA LEU A 89 -27.68 -16.35 23.60
C LEU A 89 -26.96 -17.28 24.60
N ALA A 90 -26.35 -16.73 25.64
CA ALA A 90 -25.70 -17.49 26.72
C ALA A 90 -26.74 -18.29 27.53
N VAL A 91 -27.92 -17.72 27.81
CA VAL A 91 -29.01 -18.42 28.50
C VAL A 91 -29.58 -19.54 27.62
N LYS A 92 -29.78 -19.29 26.32
CA LYS A 92 -30.30 -20.30 25.37
C LYS A 92 -29.31 -21.44 25.14
N SER A 93 -28.03 -21.12 24.96
CA SER A 93 -26.97 -22.10 24.66
C SER A 93 -26.33 -22.70 25.91
N LYS A 94 -26.55 -22.10 27.09
CA LYS A 94 -25.84 -22.41 28.35
C LYS A 94 -24.31 -22.35 28.21
N ASN A 95 -23.81 -21.57 27.25
CA ASN A 95 -22.39 -21.47 26.95
C ASN A 95 -21.87 -20.04 27.24
N PRO A 96 -21.00 -19.86 28.25
CA PRO A 96 -20.46 -18.54 28.62
C PRO A 96 -19.46 -17.99 27.59
N MET A 97 -19.02 -18.79 26.61
CA MET A 97 -18.07 -18.37 25.57
C MET A 97 -18.64 -17.25 24.67
N VAL A 98 -19.96 -17.04 24.66
CA VAL A 98 -20.62 -15.96 23.92
C VAL A 98 -20.16 -14.57 24.38
N PHE A 99 -19.76 -14.40 25.65
CA PHE A 99 -19.24 -13.13 26.16
C PHE A 99 -17.87 -12.74 25.57
N ILE A 100 -17.08 -13.71 25.09
CA ILE A 100 -15.84 -13.41 24.35
C ILE A 100 -16.18 -12.77 23.00
N GLY A 101 -17.30 -13.19 22.39
CA GLY A 101 -17.85 -12.56 21.20
C GLY A 101 -18.19 -11.08 21.41
N VAL A 102 -18.84 -10.74 22.53
CA VAL A 102 -19.14 -9.34 22.91
C VAL A 102 -17.87 -8.50 23.01
N ALA A 103 -16.85 -9.04 23.68
CA ALA A 103 -15.57 -8.35 23.81
C ALA A 103 -14.93 -8.10 22.44
N ALA A 104 -14.96 -9.08 21.54
CA ALA A 104 -14.41 -8.94 20.19
C ALA A 104 -15.23 -7.94 19.33
N ILE A 105 -16.56 -7.98 19.42
CA ILE A 105 -17.47 -7.10 18.67
C ILE A 105 -17.36 -5.66 19.16
N ALA A 106 -17.13 -5.41 20.45
CA ALA A 106 -16.82 -4.08 20.97
C ALA A 106 -15.40 -3.62 20.63
N PHE A 107 -14.43 -4.54 20.59
CA PHE A 107 -13.02 -4.23 20.36
C PHE A 107 -12.72 -3.81 18.92
N ILE A 108 -13.27 -4.51 17.92
CA ILE A 108 -12.96 -4.23 16.50
C ILE A 108 -13.32 -2.78 16.12
N PRO A 109 -14.54 -2.28 16.37
CA PRO A 109 -14.89 -0.90 16.06
C PRO A 109 -14.08 0.10 16.89
N ALA A 110 -13.75 -0.23 18.16
CA ALA A 110 -13.01 0.67 19.03
C ALA A 110 -11.56 0.82 18.58
N PHE A 111 -10.95 -0.29 18.14
CA PHE A 111 -9.62 -0.32 17.55
C PHE A 111 -9.57 0.44 16.23
N LEU A 112 -10.56 0.24 15.35
CA LEU A 112 -10.65 0.96 14.08
C LEU A 112 -10.79 2.48 14.30
N LEU A 113 -11.67 2.90 15.20
CA LEU A 113 -11.82 4.33 15.52
C LEU A 113 -10.54 4.89 16.15
N LYS A 114 -9.85 4.13 17.00
CA LYS A 114 -8.57 4.57 17.59
C LYS A 114 -7.38 4.53 16.62
N ALA A 115 -7.44 3.78 15.52
CA ALA A 115 -6.36 3.70 14.54
C ALA A 115 -6.57 4.68 13.36
N PHE A 116 -7.81 5.08 13.09
CA PHE A 116 -8.18 5.91 11.94
C PHE A 116 -8.78 7.28 12.29
N VAL A 117 -9.27 7.50 13.52
CA VAL A 117 -9.84 8.78 13.97
C VAL A 117 -8.94 9.49 14.97
N PHE A 118 -8.40 8.75 15.95
CA PHE A 118 -7.55 9.25 17.04
C PHE A 118 -6.09 8.81 16.86
#